data_AF-A0A2X3DNK9-F1
#
_entry.id   AF-A0A2X3DNK9-F1
#
_cell.length_a   1.000
_cell.length_b   1.000
_cell.length_c   1.000
_cell.angle_alpha   90.00
_cell.angle_beta   90.00
_cell.angle_gamma   90.00
#
_symmetry.space_group_name_H-M   'P 1'
#
loop_
_entity.id
_entity.type
_entity.pdbx_description
1 polymer ?
#
loop_
_entity_poly.entity_id
_entity_poly.type
_entity_poly.pdbx_seq_one_letter_code
_entity_poly.pdbx_strand_id
1 'polypeptide(L)'
;MSTPAKRGLIGAIKAGQAHLGWDDATYRAVLARLCNGKTSSTKCSLDELQAVREYMHEQGFPRQSARHGKRPNVGPFAQNDAQQN
;
A
#
# COMPACT_ATOMS: atom_id res chain seq x y z
N MET A 1 13.79 4.54 -19.65
CA MET A 1 13.88 3.39 -18.72
C MET A 1 12.79 3.54 -17.65
N SER A 2 11.87 2.58 -17.51
CA SER A 2 10.87 2.60 -16.43
C SER A 2 11.50 2.04 -15.16
N THR A 3 11.80 2.91 -14.20
CA THR A 3 12.38 2.57 -12.89
C THR A 3 11.60 1.42 -12.24
N PRO A 4 12.28 0.42 -11.62
CA PRO A 4 11.60 -0.71 -10.98
C PRO A 4 10.52 -0.30 -9.97
N ALA A 5 10.71 0.85 -9.29
CA ALA A 5 9.72 1.47 -8.40
C ALA A 5 8.38 1.77 -9.10
N LYS A 6 8.41 2.21 -10.37
CA LYS A 6 7.21 2.51 -11.16
C LYS A 6 6.34 1.28 -11.37
N ARG A 7 6.97 0.13 -11.67
CA ARG A 7 6.26 -1.15 -11.89
C ARG A 7 5.55 -1.61 -10.61
N GLY A 8 6.20 -1.47 -9.46
CA GLY A 8 5.59 -1.78 -8.16
C GLY A 8 4.36 -0.91 -7.86
N LEU A 9 4.43 0.40 -8.13
CA LEU A 9 3.30 1.31 -7.96
C LEU A 9 2.13 0.98 -8.88
N ILE A 10 2.38 0.68 -10.15
CA ILE A 10 1.33 0.27 -11.09
C ILE A 10 0.62 -1.01 -10.59
N GLY A 11 1.38 -1.97 -10.06
CA GLY A 11 0.82 -3.18 -9.46
C GLY A 11 -0.05 -2.89 -8.24
N ALA A 12 0.39 -2.01 -7.34
CA ALA A 12 -0.38 -1.60 -6.16
C ALA A 12 -1.69 -0.90 -6.54
N ILE A 13 -1.64 0.00 -7.54
CA ILE A 13 -2.83 0.68 -8.05
C ILE A 13 -3.80 -0.35 -8.67
N LYS A 14 -3.30 -1.31 -9.46
CA LYS A 14 -4.14 -2.38 -10.02
C LYS A 14 -4.77 -3.26 -8.93
N ALA A 15 -4.03 -3.57 -7.87
CA ALA A 15 -4.57 -4.30 -6.73
C ALA A 15 -5.65 -3.50 -6.01
N GLY A 16 -5.44 -2.19 -5.83
CA GLY A 16 -6.46 -1.28 -5.30
C GLY A 16 -7.70 -1.21 -6.17
N GLN A 17 -7.55 -1.28 -7.50
CA GLN A 17 -8.68 -1.23 -8.43
C GLN A 17 -9.59 -2.45 -8.22
N ALA A 18 -9.01 -3.64 -8.11
CA ALA A 18 -9.75 -4.87 -7.83
C ALA A 18 -10.36 -4.85 -6.41
N HIS A 19 -9.64 -4.32 -5.43
CA HIS A 19 -10.11 -4.25 -4.05
C HIS A 19 -11.31 -3.31 -3.86
N LEU A 20 -11.30 -2.17 -4.55
CA LEU A 20 -12.39 -1.19 -4.52
C LEU A 20 -13.52 -1.52 -5.51
N GLY A 21 -13.35 -2.56 -6.34
CA GLY A 21 -14.32 -2.94 -7.38
C GLY A 21 -14.48 -1.87 -8.48
N TRP A 22 -13.41 -1.13 -8.79
CA TRP A 22 -13.47 -0.09 -9.82
C TRP A 22 -13.47 -0.68 -11.23
N ASP A 23 -14.48 -0.28 -12.01
CA ASP A 23 -14.55 -0.57 -13.44
C ASP A 23 -13.46 0.18 -14.23
N ASP A 24 -13.12 -0.28 -15.44
CA ASP A 24 -12.10 0.34 -16.29
C ASP A 24 -12.43 1.80 -16.60
N ALA A 25 -13.72 2.15 -16.71
CA ALA A 25 -14.17 3.53 -16.91
C ALA A 25 -13.82 4.42 -15.72
N THR A 26 -14.15 3.98 -14.49
CA THR A 26 -13.82 4.70 -13.25
C THR A 26 -12.31 4.81 -13.08
N TYR A 27 -11.58 3.73 -13.36
CA TYR A 27 -10.12 3.71 -13.33
C TYR A 27 -9.50 4.76 -14.26
N ARG A 28 -9.96 4.82 -15.51
CA ARG A 28 -9.47 5.81 -16.48
C ARG A 28 -9.85 7.24 -16.11
N ALA A 29 -11.03 7.46 -15.54
CA ALA A 29 -11.47 8.78 -15.09
C ALA A 29 -10.60 9.30 -13.94
N VAL A 30 -10.29 8.45 -12.96
CA VAL A 30 -9.39 8.79 -11.84
C VAL A 30 -7.98 9.09 -12.35
N LEU A 31 -7.45 8.26 -13.26
CA LEU A 31 -6.16 8.53 -13.88
C LEU A 31 -6.15 9.83 -14.69
N ALA A 32 -7.21 10.10 -15.49
CA ALA A 32 -7.29 11.34 -16.25
C ALA A 32 -7.35 12.57 -15.32
N ARG A 33 -8.01 12.45 -14.17
CA ARG A 33 -8.08 13.52 -13.16
C ARG A 33 -6.74 13.76 -12.46
N LEU A 34 -6.03 12.70 -12.10
CA LEU A 34 -4.82 12.78 -11.26
C LEU A 34 -3.51 12.85 -12.06
N CYS A 35 -3.45 12.27 -13.26
CA CYS A 35 -2.27 12.26 -14.13
C CYS A 35 -2.34 13.30 -15.27
N ASN A 36 -3.03 14.43 -15.08
CA ASN A 36 -3.14 15.51 -16.06
C ASN A 36 -3.69 15.06 -17.42
N GLY A 37 -4.79 14.32 -17.42
CA GLY A 37 -5.48 13.81 -18.62
C GLY A 37 -5.01 12.44 -19.12
N LYS A 38 -3.98 11.83 -18.50
CA LYS A 38 -3.49 10.52 -18.93
C LYS A 38 -4.40 9.40 -18.43
N THR A 39 -4.83 8.52 -19.33
CA THR A 39 -5.69 7.37 -19.00
C THR A 39 -4.91 6.08 -18.70
N SER A 40 -3.59 6.17 -18.50
CA SER A 40 -2.75 4.97 -18.41
C SER A 40 -1.60 5.15 -17.42
N SER A 41 -1.56 4.28 -16.40
CA SER A 41 -0.55 4.27 -15.34
C SER A 41 0.88 4.06 -15.86
N THR A 42 1.02 3.45 -17.03
CA THR A 42 2.33 3.32 -17.71
C THR A 42 2.85 4.65 -18.24
N LYS A 43 1.96 5.58 -18.58
CA LYS A 43 2.27 6.94 -19.06
C LYS A 43 2.35 7.97 -17.93
N CYS A 44 1.79 7.68 -16.75
CA CYS A 44 1.90 8.56 -15.58
C CYS A 44 3.35 8.63 -15.05
N SER A 45 3.71 9.77 -14.47
CA SER A 45 4.96 9.97 -13.73
C SER A 45 4.91 9.31 -12.36
N LEU A 46 6.07 9.16 -11.72
CA LEU A 46 6.19 8.51 -10.41
C LEU A 46 5.38 9.26 -9.33
N ASP A 47 5.41 10.60 -9.37
CA ASP A 47 4.64 11.49 -8.51
C ASP A 47 3.13 11.32 -8.69
N GLU A 48 2.67 11.30 -9.95
CA GLU A 48 1.25 11.08 -10.29
C GLU A 48 0.75 9.70 -9.82
N LEU A 49 1.57 8.65 -9.96
CA LEU A 49 1.25 7.31 -9.46
C LEU A 49 1.15 7.28 -7.92
N GLN A 50 1.95 8.10 -7.25
CA GLN A 50 1.90 8.23 -5.79
C GLN A 50 0.63 8.93 -5.35
N ALA A 51 0.23 10.02 -6.03
CA ALA A 51 -1.05 10.70 -5.80
C ALA A 51 -2.26 9.77 -6.01
N VAL A 52 -2.25 8.95 -7.08
CA VAL A 52 -3.29 7.93 -7.31
C VAL A 52 -3.34 6.92 -6.16
N ARG A 53 -2.18 6.45 -5.69
CA ARG A 53 -2.11 5.51 -4.57
C ARG A 53 -2.64 6.15 -3.27
N GLU A 54 -2.33 7.41 -3.00
CA GLU A 54 -2.86 8.13 -1.83
C GLU A 54 -4.38 8.30 -1.92
N TYR A 55 -4.89 8.68 -3.09
CA TYR A 55 -6.32 8.76 -3.34
C TYR A 55 -7.04 7.42 -3.10
N MET A 56 -6.43 6.30 -3.51
CA MET A 56 -6.99 4.97 -3.22
C MET A 56 -7.01 4.65 -1.72
N HIS A 57 -5.99 5.09 -0.96
CA HIS A 57 -6.00 4.92 0.49
C HIS A 57 -7.11 5.73 1.17
N GLU A 58 -7.37 6.96 0.69
CA GLU A 58 -8.51 7.76 1.18
C GLU A 58 -9.85 7.07 0.92
N GLN A 59 -9.96 6.35 -0.19
CA GLN A 59 -11.15 5.57 -0.55
C GLN A 59 -11.31 4.25 0.22
N GLY A 60 -10.38 3.93 1.12
CA GLY A 60 -10.44 2.75 1.98
C GLY A 60 -9.54 1.60 1.54
N PHE A 61 -8.69 1.76 0.51
CA PHE A 61 -7.64 0.77 0.26
C PHE A 61 -6.69 0.75 1.46
N PRO A 62 -6.50 -0.41 2.14
CA PRO A 62 -5.68 -0.45 3.33
C PRO A 62 -4.26 -0.02 2.95
N ARG A 63 -3.80 1.09 3.54
CA ARG A 63 -2.39 1.44 3.51
C ARG A 63 -1.68 0.22 4.08
N GLN A 64 -0.85 -0.46 3.28
CA GLN A 64 0.13 -1.40 3.81
C GLN A 64 1.12 -0.58 4.64
N SER A 65 0.67 -0.14 5.81
CA SER A 65 1.54 0.31 6.86
C SER A 65 2.35 -0.93 7.18
N ALA A 66 3.67 -0.84 6.98
CA ALA A 66 4.58 -1.76 7.63
C ALA A 66 4.45 -1.53 9.15
N ARG A 67 3.35 -1.98 9.76
CA ARG A 67 3.30 -2.23 11.19
C ARG A 67 4.10 -3.51 11.36
N HIS A 68 5.43 -3.35 11.36
CA HIS A 68 6.33 -4.30 12.00
C HIS A 68 6.00 -4.21 13.50
N GLY A 69 4.92 -4.90 13.90
CA GLY A 69 4.53 -5.03 15.29
C GLY A 69 5.67 -5.74 16.00
N LYS A 70 6.37 -4.99 16.86
CA LYS A 70 7.44 -5.47 17.73
C LYS A 70 6.91 -6.72 18.46
N ARG A 71 7.44 -7.90 18.13
CA ARG A 71 7.16 -9.13 18.88
C ARG A 71 7.63 -8.87 20.33
N PRO A 72 6.75 -8.91 21.35
CA PRO A 72 7.25 -8.90 22.72
C PRO A 72 8.03 -10.19 22.94
N ASN A 73 9.33 -10.06 23.21
CA ASN A 73 10.14 -11.15 23.74
C ASN A 73 9.81 -11.25 25.23
N VAL A 74 8.79 -12.03 25.57
CA VAL A 74 8.62 -12.52 26.93
C VAL A 74 9.59 -13.68 27.10
N GLY A 75 10.74 -13.41 27.72
CA GLY A 75 11.65 -14.47 28.15
C GLY A 75 10.91 -15.43 29.08
N PRO A 76 11.21 -16.74 29.07
CA PRO A 76 10.53 -17.69 29.94
C PRO A 76 10.76 -17.27 31.40
N PHE A 77 9.66 -17.09 32.12
CA PHE A 77 9.66 -16.80 33.55
C PHE A 77 10.36 -17.96 34.27
N ALA A 78 11.59 -17.74 34.72
CA ALA A 78 12.30 -18.66 35.59
C ALA A 78 11.68 -18.62 36.99
N GLN A 79 10.60 -19.38 37.18
CA GLN A 79 10.18 -19.85 38.49
C GLN A 79 10.97 -21.10 38.78
N ASN A 80 11.94 -21.05 39.71
CA ASN A 80 12.24 -22.17 40.60
C ASN A 80 12.94 -21.64 41.87
N ASP A 81 12.24 -21.91 42.96
CA ASP A 81 12.68 -22.16 44.33
C ASP A 81 13.37 -21.06 45.13
N ALA A 82 12.52 -20.42 45.94
CA ALA A 82 12.88 -19.80 47.19
C ALA A 82 13.56 -20.83 48.12
N GLN A 83 14.82 -20.57 48.42
CA GLN A 83 15.48 -21.08 49.61
C GLN A 83 14.92 -20.36 50.84
N GLN A 84 14.51 -21.13 51.86
CA GLN A 84 14.55 -20.87 53.32
C GLN A 84 13.27 -21.35 54.02
N ASN A 85 13.28 -22.59 54.53
CA ASN A 85 13.51 -22.89 55.95
C ASN A 85 13.38 -24.39 56.21
#